data_AF-G7V7D3-F1
#
_entry.id   AF-G7V7D3-F1
#
_cell.length_a   1.000
_cell.length_b   1.000
_cell.length_c   1.000
_cell.angle_alpha   90.00
_cell.angle_beta   90.00
_cell.angle_gamma   90.00
#
_symmetry.space_group_name_H-M   'P 1'
#
loop_
_entity.id
_entity.type
_entity.pdbx_description
1 polymer ?
#
loop_
_entity_poly.entity_id
_entity_poly.type
_entity_poly.pdbx_seq_one_letter_code
_entity_poly.pdbx_strand_id
1 'polypeptide(L)'
;MMQMPRQISLDELLSMLVARIDSLSYSDENHKTKFNILARALYRKGLLDDEDIKESIREEHRILKELGVITELPSEDVVEAMADSIMQWVKGDVEKIKEAMEEYEKKLREVMQKEQAAKPKIDVASPAVLEQLDKLNKGKGGSKLIY
;
A
#
# COMPACT_ATOMS: atom_id res chain seq x y z
N MET A 1 25.70 -34.34 10.52
CA MET A 1 24.68 -33.60 11.30
C MET A 1 23.44 -33.47 10.44
N MET A 2 22.34 -34.12 10.84
CA MET A 2 21.07 -34.08 10.12
C MET A 2 20.42 -32.73 10.43
N GLN A 3 20.23 -31.85 9.44
CA GLN A 3 19.41 -30.66 9.64
C GLN A 3 17.98 -31.13 9.92
N MET A 4 17.54 -30.97 11.17
CA MET A 4 16.14 -31.18 11.50
C MET A 4 15.29 -30.17 10.72
N PRO A 5 14.15 -30.58 10.13
CA PRO A 5 13.24 -29.65 9.50
C PRO A 5 12.74 -28.65 10.55
N ARG A 6 13.11 -27.37 10.40
CA ARG A 6 12.61 -26.29 11.26
C ARG A 6 11.10 -26.19 11.07
N GLN A 7 10.34 -26.59 12.09
CA GLN A 7 8.91 -26.26 12.18
C GLN A 7 8.81 -24.78 12.55
N ILE A 8 8.49 -23.93 11.58
CA ILE A 8 8.21 -22.51 11.79
C ILE A 8 6.77 -22.39 12.32
N SER A 9 6.58 -21.75 13.46
CA SER A 9 5.24 -21.47 13.99
C SER A 9 4.58 -20.32 13.21
N LEU A 10 3.24 -20.21 13.27
CA LEU A 10 2.53 -19.10 12.64
C LEU A 10 3.01 -17.74 13.17
N ASP A 11 3.28 -17.65 14.47
CA ASP A 11 3.76 -16.41 15.10
C ASP A 11 5.17 -16.05 14.63
N GLU A 12 6.04 -17.03 14.42
CA GLU A 12 7.39 -16.82 13.87
C GLU A 12 7.30 -16.35 12.41
N LEU A 13 6.39 -16.92 11.62
CA LEU A 13 6.13 -16.50 10.24
C LEU A 13 5.57 -15.07 10.19
N LEU A 14 4.61 -14.73 11.07
CA LEU A 14 4.06 -13.37 11.19
C LEU A 14 5.15 -12.37 11.61
N SER A 15 5.98 -12.72 12.58
CA SER A 15 7.10 -11.89 13.04
C SER A 15 8.11 -11.63 11.92
N MET A 16 8.42 -12.66 11.12
CA MET A 16 9.27 -12.52 9.94
C MET A 16 8.64 -11.64 8.86
N LEU A 17 7.32 -11.74 8.62
CA LEU A 17 6.61 -10.88 7.67
C LEU A 17 6.62 -9.42 8.11
N VAL A 18 6.32 -9.15 9.38
CA VAL A 18 6.35 -7.78 9.95
C VAL A 18 7.75 -7.19 9.82
N ALA A 19 8.79 -7.92 10.23
CA ALA A 19 10.17 -7.45 10.11
C ALA A 19 10.56 -7.12 8.66
N ARG A 20 10.06 -7.89 7.68
CA ARG A 20 10.30 -7.62 6.26
C ARG A 20 9.52 -6.38 5.77
N ILE A 21 8.29 -6.20 6.21
CA ILE A 21 7.48 -5.02 5.90
C ILE A 21 8.14 -3.75 6.46
N ASP A 22 8.63 -3.79 7.71
CA ASP A 22 9.32 -2.67 8.33
C ASP A 22 10.61 -2.33 7.56
N SER A 23 11.38 -3.35 7.17
CA SER A 23 12.59 -3.15 6.37
C SER A 23 12.31 -2.54 5.00
N LEU A 24 11.24 -2.98 4.32
CA LEU A 24 10.83 -2.40 3.04
C LEU A 24 10.38 -0.96 3.19
N SER A 25 9.60 -0.67 4.24
CA SER A 25 9.12 0.68 4.55
C SER A 25 10.28 1.63 4.84
N TYR A 26 11.26 1.20 5.63
CA TYR A 26 12.47 1.99 5.91
C TYR A 26 13.28 2.24 4.65
N SER A 27 13.45 1.22 3.81
CA SER A 27 14.15 1.35 2.54
C SER A 27 13.47 2.37 1.63
N ASP A 28 12.15 2.32 1.53
CA ASP A 28 11.34 3.23 0.72
C ASP A 28 11.50 4.70 1.18
N GLU A 29 11.37 4.96 2.48
CA GLU A 29 11.56 6.30 3.06
C GLU A 29 12.97 6.87 2.82
N ASN A 30 13.99 6.01 2.90
CA ASN A 30 15.37 6.39 2.59
C ASN A 30 15.55 6.73 1.10
N HIS A 31 14.90 5.99 0.19
CA HIS A 31 14.93 6.28 -1.24
C HIS A 31 14.23 7.59 -1.56
N LYS A 32 13.02 7.82 -1.03
CA LYS A 32 12.29 9.09 -1.17
C LYS A 32 13.13 10.27 -0.70
N THR A 33 13.79 10.14 0.46
CA THR A 33 14.66 11.19 1.01
C THR A 33 15.80 11.53 0.06
N LYS A 34 16.55 10.52 -0.40
CA LYS A 34 17.67 10.72 -1.34
C LYS A 34 17.20 11.31 -2.66
N PHE A 35 16.10 10.81 -3.21
CA PHE A 35 15.50 11.32 -4.43
C PHE A 35 15.14 12.81 -4.29
N ASN A 36 14.41 13.17 -3.23
CA ASN A 36 14.01 14.56 -2.99
C ASN A 36 15.21 15.51 -2.86
N ILE A 37 16.29 15.08 -2.20
CA ILE A 37 17.52 15.87 -2.07
C ILE A 37 18.16 16.11 -3.45
N LEU A 38 18.31 15.05 -4.25
CA LEU A 38 18.93 15.12 -5.57
C LEU A 38 18.09 15.93 -6.55
N ALA A 39 16.79 15.64 -6.63
CA ALA A 39 15.86 16.36 -7.49
C ALA A 39 15.83 17.86 -7.16
N ARG A 40 15.81 18.22 -5.86
CA ARG A 40 15.89 19.62 -5.43
C ARG A 40 17.24 20.27 -5.75
N ALA A 41 18.34 19.52 -5.72
CA ALA A 41 19.64 20.02 -6.13
C ALA A 41 19.69 20.29 -7.65
N LEU A 42 19.06 19.44 -8.46
CA LEU A 42 18.95 19.63 -9.92
C LEU A 42 18.05 20.81 -10.27
N TYR A 43 16.87 20.90 -9.63
CA TYR A 43 15.92 21.99 -9.81
C TYR A 43 16.55 23.35 -9.50
N ARG A 44 17.25 23.48 -8.37
CA ARG A 44 17.94 24.75 -8.00
C ARG A 44 19.05 25.16 -8.98
N LYS A 45 19.60 24.21 -9.75
CA LYS A 45 20.60 24.47 -10.79
C LYS A 45 19.97 24.76 -12.16
N GLY A 46 18.64 24.71 -12.28
CA GLY A 46 17.93 24.86 -13.56
C GLY A 46 18.16 23.68 -14.52
N LEU A 47 18.54 22.51 -13.99
CA LEU A 47 18.73 21.28 -14.77
C LEU A 47 17.48 20.39 -14.77
N LEU A 48 16.45 20.82 -14.05
CA LEU A 48 15.16 20.16 -13.95
C LEU A 48 14.11 21.26 -13.81
N ASP A 49 13.11 21.24 -14.66
CA ASP A 49 11.94 22.12 -14.58
C ASP A 49 10.61 21.35 -14.60
N ASP A 50 9.51 22.10 -14.57
CA ASP A 50 8.16 21.53 -14.50
C ASP A 50 7.78 20.83 -15.83
N GLU A 51 8.33 21.25 -16.97
CA GLU A 51 8.09 20.57 -18.26
C GLU A 51 8.88 19.27 -18.37
N ASP A 52 10.13 19.25 -17.91
CA ASP A 52 10.96 18.04 -17.87
C ASP A 52 10.24 16.89 -17.13
N ILE A 53 9.59 17.22 -16.02
CA ILE A 53 8.81 16.25 -15.23
C ILE A 53 7.54 15.83 -15.95
N LYS A 54 6.79 16.77 -16.55
CA LYS A 54 5.58 16.44 -17.32
C LYS A 54 5.89 15.52 -18.50
N GLU A 55 6.92 15.84 -19.29
CA GLU A 55 7.33 15.00 -20.42
C GLU A 55 7.77 13.62 -19.96
N SER A 56 8.55 13.55 -18.87
CA SER A 56 8.97 12.27 -18.28
C SER A 56 7.78 11.41 -17.84
N ILE A 57 6.72 11.99 -17.25
CA ILE A 57 5.51 11.26 -16.87
C ILE A 57 4.77 10.74 -18.10
N ARG A 58 4.64 11.55 -19.17
CA ARG A 58 4.00 11.13 -20.42
C ARG A 58 4.76 9.97 -21.06
N GLU A 59 6.08 10.06 -21.10
CA GLU A 59 6.94 9.02 -21.66
C GLU A 59 6.87 7.72 -20.84
N GLU A 60 6.91 7.81 -19.51
CA GLU A 60 6.74 6.63 -18.64
C GLU A 60 5.41 5.92 -18.91
N HIS A 61 4.29 6.66 -19.00
CA HIS A 61 3.00 6.05 -19.31
C HIS A 61 2.94 5.48 -20.74
N ARG A 62 3.64 6.08 -21.70
CA ARG A 62 3.79 5.50 -23.04
C ARG A 62 4.52 4.17 -22.98
N ILE A 63 5.65 4.11 -22.28
CA ILE A 63 6.43 2.88 -22.08
C ILE A 63 5.55 1.81 -21.42
N LEU A 64 4.84 2.15 -20.35
CA LEU A 64 3.94 1.21 -19.65
C LEU A 64 2.82 0.68 -20.56
N LYS A 65 2.30 1.51 -21.46
CA LYS A 65 1.29 1.09 -22.45
C LYS A 65 1.88 0.15 -23.49
N GLU A 66 3.07 0.45 -24.01
CA GLU A 66 3.77 -0.40 -24.98
C GLU A 66 4.16 -1.76 -24.38
N LEU A 67 4.49 -1.79 -23.09
CA LEU A 67 4.72 -3.03 -22.33
C LEU A 67 3.44 -3.81 -22.01
N GLY A 68 2.26 -3.24 -22.28
CA GLY A 68 0.97 -3.86 -21.99
C GLY A 68 0.60 -3.87 -20.50
N VAL A 69 1.28 -3.06 -19.67
CA VAL A 69 0.98 -2.91 -18.24
C VAL A 69 -0.30 -2.11 -18.03
N ILE A 70 -0.54 -1.12 -18.89
CA ILE A 70 -1.76 -0.30 -18.89
C ILE A 70 -2.43 -0.33 -20.26
N THR A 71 -3.75 -0.15 -20.30
CA THR A 71 -4.54 -0.18 -21.53
C THR A 71 -4.64 1.19 -22.20
N GLU A 72 -4.74 2.25 -21.40
CA GLU A 72 -4.97 3.62 -21.86
C GLU A 72 -3.96 4.57 -21.22
N LEU A 73 -3.67 5.67 -21.92
CA LEU A 73 -2.85 6.73 -21.36
C LEU A 73 -3.72 7.60 -20.44
N PRO A 74 -3.16 8.12 -19.33
CA PRO A 74 -3.87 9.08 -18.51
C PRO A 74 -4.24 10.34 -19.32
N SER A 75 -5.32 11.01 -18.91
CA SER A 75 -5.66 12.33 -19.46
C SER A 75 -4.59 13.36 -19.10
N GLU A 76 -4.52 14.45 -19.86
CA GLU A 76 -3.52 15.50 -19.65
C GLU A 76 -3.67 16.15 -18.26
N ASP A 77 -4.91 16.36 -17.83
CA ASP A 77 -5.29 16.82 -16.49
C ASP A 77 -4.77 15.90 -15.37
N VAL A 78 -4.69 14.59 -15.60
CA VAL A 78 -4.09 13.64 -14.64
C VAL A 78 -2.56 13.75 -14.66
N VAL A 79 -1.95 13.91 -15.83
CA VAL A 79 -0.50 14.11 -15.97
C VAL A 79 -0.06 15.39 -15.27
N GLU A 80 -0.79 16.49 -15.46
CA GLU A 80 -0.55 17.76 -14.78
C GLU A 80 -0.63 17.61 -13.26
N ALA A 81 -1.67 16.96 -12.74
CA ALA A 81 -1.81 16.71 -11.30
C ALA A 81 -0.66 15.87 -10.73
N MET A 82 -0.19 14.86 -11.47
CA MET A 82 0.98 14.05 -11.07
C MET A 82 2.26 14.90 -11.04
N ALA A 83 2.49 15.70 -12.08
CA ALA A 83 3.64 16.57 -12.17
C ALA A 83 3.65 17.62 -11.05
N ASP A 84 2.52 18.28 -10.80
CA ASP A 84 2.37 19.27 -9.74
C ASP A 84 2.67 18.67 -8.37
N SER A 85 2.14 17.47 -8.10
CA SER A 85 2.42 16.73 -6.87
C SER A 85 3.91 16.48 -6.69
N ILE A 86 4.60 15.94 -7.71
CA ILE A 86 6.06 15.72 -7.68
C ILE A 86 6.79 17.06 -7.44
N MET A 87 6.35 18.11 -8.11
CA MET A 87 6.94 19.44 -8.00
C MET A 87 6.80 20.07 -6.63
N GLN A 88 5.69 19.87 -5.93
CA GLN A 88 5.53 20.33 -4.56
C GLN A 88 6.61 19.74 -3.64
N TRP A 89 6.90 18.44 -3.77
CA TRP A 89 7.94 17.76 -2.99
C TRP A 89 9.35 18.24 -3.35
N VAL A 90 9.64 18.40 -4.64
CA VAL A 90 10.93 18.89 -5.10
C VAL A 90 11.18 20.33 -4.67
N LYS A 91 10.19 21.22 -4.84
CA LYS A 91 10.23 22.62 -4.38
C LYS A 91 10.29 22.70 -2.85
N GLY A 92 9.77 21.69 -2.15
CA GLY A 92 9.79 21.61 -0.69
C GLY A 92 8.81 22.59 -0.05
N ASP A 93 7.68 22.83 -0.71
CA ASP A 93 6.62 23.70 -0.22
C ASP A 93 5.84 22.98 0.89
N VAL A 94 6.34 23.12 2.12
CA VAL A 94 5.81 22.40 3.30
C VAL A 94 4.34 22.70 3.54
N GLU A 95 3.90 23.94 3.30
CA GLU A 95 2.52 24.33 3.56
C GLU A 95 1.57 23.67 2.56
N LYS A 96 1.89 23.69 1.26
CA LYS A 96 1.09 22.97 0.25
C LYS A 96 1.08 21.46 0.48
N ILE A 97 2.20 20.89 0.91
CA ILE A 97 2.28 19.46 1.23
C ILE A 97 1.34 19.13 2.39
N LYS A 98 1.33 19.93 3.46
CA LYS A 98 0.40 19.74 4.58
C LYS A 98 -1.06 19.85 4.14
N GLU A 99 -1.39 20.86 3.34
CA GLU A 99 -2.75 21.05 2.79
C GLU A 99 -3.18 19.82 1.98
N ALA A 100 -2.32 19.32 1.10
CA ALA A 100 -2.58 18.12 0.31
C ALA A 100 -2.77 16.87 1.20
N MET A 101 -1.99 16.73 2.27
CA MET A 101 -2.14 15.64 3.25
C MET A 101 -3.47 15.74 4.00
N GLU A 102 -3.87 16.93 4.44
CA GLU A 102 -5.15 17.14 5.12
C GLU A 102 -6.35 16.85 4.21
N GLU A 103 -6.28 17.26 2.94
CA GLU A 103 -7.32 16.96 1.95
C GLU A 103 -7.43 15.46 1.68
N TYR A 104 -6.28 14.77 1.57
CA TYR A 104 -6.24 13.32 1.42
C TYR A 104 -6.85 12.59 2.64
N GLU A 105 -6.45 12.98 3.85
CA GLU A 105 -7.03 12.42 5.09
C GLU A 105 -8.54 12.64 5.15
N LYS A 106 -9.01 13.83 4.78
CA LYS A 106 -10.45 14.15 4.76
C LYS A 106 -11.19 13.26 3.77
N LYS A 107 -10.69 13.12 2.53
CA LYS A 107 -11.26 12.22 1.52
C LYS A 107 -11.29 10.77 2.03
N LEU A 108 -10.23 10.30 2.68
CA LEU A 108 -10.17 8.95 3.24
C LEU A 108 -11.22 8.75 4.35
N ARG A 109 -11.35 9.72 5.27
CA ARG A 109 -12.37 9.69 6.33
C ARG A 109 -13.78 9.69 5.74
N GLU A 110 -14.04 10.50 4.71
CA GLU A 110 -15.33 10.52 4.02
C GLU A 110 -15.65 9.20 3.33
N VAL A 111 -14.67 8.56 2.67
CA VAL A 111 -14.85 7.23 2.07
C VAL A 111 -15.10 6.19 3.15
N MET A 112 -14.32 6.18 4.24
CA MET A 112 -14.54 5.26 5.37
C MET A 112 -15.90 5.46 6.03
N GLN A 113 -16.37 6.70 6.18
CA GLN A 113 -17.70 7.01 6.71
C GLN A 113 -18.81 6.55 5.75
N LYS A 114 -18.62 6.76 4.44
CA LYS A 114 -19.54 6.26 3.40
C LYS A 114 -19.57 4.74 3.36
N GLU A 115 -18.43 4.06 3.49
CA GLU A 115 -18.35 2.60 3.57
C GLU A 115 -18.93 2.03 4.87
N GLN A 116 -18.72 2.70 6.01
CA GLN A 116 -19.35 2.34 7.27
C GLN A 116 -20.87 2.56 7.25
N ALA A 117 -21.35 3.57 6.53
CA ALA A 117 -22.77 3.82 6.31
C ALA A 117 -23.39 2.90 5.23
N ALA A 118 -22.59 2.40 4.28
CA ALA A 118 -23.03 1.57 3.15
C ALA A 118 -22.83 0.05 3.36
N LYS A 119 -22.11 -0.40 4.39
CA LYS A 119 -22.08 -1.83 4.73
C LYS A 119 -23.41 -2.25 5.38
N PRO A 120 -24.14 -3.24 4.83
CA PRO A 120 -25.00 -4.04 5.70
C PRO A 120 -24.09 -4.68 6.75
N LYS A 121 -24.51 -4.66 8.03
CA LYS A 121 -23.80 -5.30 9.13
C LYS A 121 -23.35 -6.69 8.67
N ILE A 122 -22.05 -6.88 8.48
CA ILE A 122 -21.51 -8.22 8.42
C ILE A 122 -21.68 -8.71 9.84
N ASP A 123 -22.73 -9.51 10.07
CA ASP A 123 -22.89 -10.32 11.28
C ASP A 123 -21.76 -11.35 11.26
N VAL A 124 -20.55 -10.87 11.60
CA VAL A 124 -19.47 -11.74 12.05
C VAL A 124 -20.04 -12.35 13.31
N ALA A 125 -20.52 -13.59 13.18
CA ALA A 125 -21.13 -14.32 14.26
C ALA A 125 -20.21 -14.19 15.48
N SER A 126 -20.81 -13.78 16.61
CA SER A 126 -20.05 -13.51 17.83
C SER A 126 -19.19 -14.74 18.18
N PRO A 127 -18.05 -14.57 18.88
CA PRO A 127 -17.17 -15.69 19.26
C PRO A 127 -17.93 -16.87 19.91
N ALA A 128 -19.07 -16.60 20.54
CA ALA A 128 -20.00 -17.60 21.07
C ALA A 128 -20.56 -18.58 20.02
N VAL A 129 -20.73 -18.17 18.77
CA VAL A 129 -21.21 -19.03 17.66
C VAL A 129 -20.09 -19.96 17.16
N LEU A 130 -18.83 -19.48 17.16
CA LEU A 130 -17.67 -20.33 16.87
C LEU A 130 -17.48 -21.40 17.96
N GLU A 131 -17.67 -21.03 19.23
CA GLU A 131 -17.64 -22.00 20.33
C GLU A 131 -18.78 -23.03 20.27
N GLN A 132 -19.97 -22.65 19.80
CA GLN A 132 -21.07 -23.59 19.59
C GLN A 132 -20.79 -24.57 18.44
N LEU A 133 -20.17 -24.10 17.35
CA LEU A 133 -19.73 -24.96 16.24
C LEU A 133 -18.63 -25.93 16.67
N ASP A 134 -17.66 -25.48 17.47
CA ASP A 134 -16.59 -26.35 18.00
C ASP A 134 -17.13 -27.43 18.97
N LYS A 135 -18.17 -27.10 19.76
CA LYS A 135 -18.90 -28.07 20.60
C LYS A 135 -19.71 -29.08 19.80
N LEU A 136 -20.30 -28.67 18.68
CA LEU A 136 -21.03 -29.56 17.76
C LEU A 136 -20.09 -30.52 17.01
N ASN A 137 -18.87 -30.08 16.69
CA ASN A 137 -17.91 -30.90 15.93
C ASN A 137 -17.20 -31.97 16.78
N LYS A 138 -17.17 -31.81 18.12
CA LYS A 138 -16.61 -32.80 19.06
C LYS A 138 -17.53 -34.00 19.36
N GLY A 139 -18.71 -34.07 18.73
CA GLY A 139 -19.70 -35.14 18.94
C GLY A 139 -19.69 -36.31 17.95
N LYS A 140 -18.86 -36.31 16.90
CA LYS A 140 -18.82 -37.39 15.89
C LYS A 140 -17.42 -37.94 15.67
N GLY A 141 -16.93 -38.73 16.62
CA GLY A 141 -15.65 -39.44 16.52
C GLY A 141 -15.62 -40.79 17.26
N GLY A 142 -16.78 -41.43 17.45
CA GLY A 142 -16.89 -42.72 18.11
C GLY A 142 -17.47 -43.80 17.20
N SER A 143 -16.65 -44.47 16.40
CA SER A 143 -16.96 -45.81 15.89
C SER A 143 -15.87 -46.78 16.30
N LYS A 144 -16.23 -47.67 17.22
CA LYS A 144 -15.47 -48.79 17.76
C LYS A 144 -14.74 -49.58 16.67
N LEU A 145 -13.46 -49.87 16.92
CA LEU A 145 -12.81 -51.11 16.48
C LEU A 145 -13.60 -52.28 17.09
N ILE A 146 -14.20 -53.11 16.25
CA ILE A 146 -14.65 -54.45 16.61
C ILE A 146 -13.59 -55.42 16.09
N TYR A 147 -13.27 -56.39 16.95
CA TYR A 147 -12.28 -57.46 16.82
C TYR A 147 -12.29 -58.18 15.47
#